data_AF-M1B518-F1
#
_entry.id   AF-M1B518-F1
#
_cell.length_a   1.000
_cell.length_b   1.000
_cell.length_c   1.000
_cell.angle_alpha   90.00
_cell.angle_beta   90.00
_cell.angle_gamma   90.00
#
_symmetry.space_group_name_H-M   'P 1'
#
loop_
_entity.id
_entity.type
_entity.pdbx_description
1 polymer ?
#
loop_
_entity_poly.entity_id
_entity_poly.type
_entity_poly.pdbx_seq_one_letter_code
_entity_poly.pdbx_strand_id
1 'polypeptide(L)'
;MQLKDRSLKFSKITHHANVTQCLGSIGGNVWYLGVAKPSIVDPTDIKGAVDIVVQSHCGHFYVPPAVDEVQAFRISGPKFIKLSHGTWHAGPLFTDDKMDFYNLELNNTNVVDHTTHDFIKKNGVVFVLDD
;
A
#
# COMPACT_ATOMS: atom_id res chain seq x y z
N MET A 1 -6.66 -11.31 10.77
CA MET A 1 -5.67 -10.31 11.23
C MET A 1 -6.41 -9.24 12.00
N GLN A 2 -6.06 -8.97 13.26
CA GLN A 2 -6.67 -7.88 14.03
C GLN A 2 -5.77 -6.64 13.96
N LEU A 3 -6.35 -5.50 13.64
CA LEU A 3 -5.67 -4.20 13.63
C LEU A 3 -6.26 -3.28 14.69
N LYS A 4 -5.43 -2.37 15.21
CA LYS A 4 -5.79 -1.35 16.20
C LYS A 4 -5.18 -0.01 15.79
N ASP A 5 -5.77 1.09 16.24
CA ASP A 5 -5.21 2.44 16.13
C ASP A 5 -4.89 2.87 14.68
N ARG A 6 -5.80 2.59 13.74
CA ARG A 6 -5.61 2.84 12.30
C ARG A 6 -6.30 4.12 11.81
N SER A 7 -5.86 5.28 12.32
CA SER A 7 -6.42 6.59 11.96
C SER A 7 -6.57 6.82 10.46
N LEU A 8 -7.52 7.66 10.04
CA LEU A 8 -7.73 8.12 8.66
C LEU A 8 -6.65 9.10 8.16
N LYS A 9 -5.39 8.77 8.43
CA LYS A 9 -4.21 9.58 8.14
C LYS A 9 -3.03 8.67 7.86
N PHE A 10 -2.30 8.94 6.79
CA PHE A 10 -1.08 8.20 6.47
C PHE A 10 -0.06 9.09 5.76
N SER A 11 1.22 8.77 5.95
CA SER A 11 2.34 9.36 5.21
C SER A 11 3.26 8.30 4.61
N LYS A 12 2.96 7.03 4.83
CA LYS A 12 3.73 5.91 4.32
C LYS A 12 2.83 5.03 3.49
N ILE A 13 3.36 4.57 2.36
CA ILE A 13 2.68 3.63 1.48
C ILE A 13 3.67 2.50 1.15
N THR A 14 3.18 1.27 1.10
CA THR A 14 4.01 0.09 0.93
C THR A 14 3.57 -0.68 -0.30
N HIS A 15 4.49 -1.33 -1.00
CA HIS A 15 4.16 -2.35 -2.00
C HIS A 15 4.88 -3.67 -1.72
N HIS A 16 4.29 -4.73 -2.27
CA HIS A 16 4.82 -6.09 -2.27
C HIS A 16 5.08 -6.50 -3.72
N ALA A 17 6.32 -6.85 -4.08
CA ALA A 17 6.71 -7.06 -5.46
C ALA A 17 6.40 -8.46 -5.99
N ASN A 18 6.31 -9.44 -5.09
CA ASN A 18 6.26 -10.85 -5.44
C ASN A 18 4.91 -11.51 -5.15
N VAL A 19 4.03 -10.83 -4.41
CA VAL A 19 2.75 -11.40 -3.99
C VAL A 19 1.56 -10.48 -4.27
N THR A 20 0.39 -11.08 -4.39
CA THR A 20 -0.90 -10.39 -4.21
C THR A 20 -1.27 -10.39 -2.74
N GLN A 21 -2.10 -9.42 -2.33
CA GLN A 21 -2.73 -9.42 -1.02
C GLN A 21 -4.24 -9.23 -1.19
N CYS A 22 -5.05 -10.03 -0.51
CA CYS A 22 -6.49 -9.81 -0.45
C CYS A 22 -6.93 -9.39 0.95
N LEU A 23 -7.73 -8.33 1.03
CA LEU A 23 -8.20 -7.74 2.28
C LEU A 23 -9.72 -7.59 2.26
N GLY A 24 -10.36 -7.84 3.41
CA GLY A 24 -11.78 -7.58 3.62
C GLY A 24 -12.11 -7.53 5.11
N SER A 25 -12.95 -6.58 5.53
CA SER A 25 -13.36 -6.45 6.93
C SER A 25 -14.29 -7.59 7.32
N ILE A 26 -14.07 -8.16 8.52
CA ILE A 26 -15.02 -9.11 9.12
C ILE A 26 -16.22 -8.30 9.61
N GLY A 27 -17.43 -8.69 9.18
CA GLY A 27 -18.67 -7.98 9.50
C GLY A 27 -19.05 -6.86 8.52
N GLY A 28 -18.20 -6.52 7.56
CA GLY A 28 -18.52 -5.55 6.50
C GLY A 28 -18.51 -4.08 6.96
N ASN A 29 -17.84 -3.79 8.07
CA ASN A 29 -17.61 -2.43 8.55
C ASN A 29 -16.82 -1.61 7.50
N VAL A 30 -17.03 -0.30 7.53
CA VAL A 30 -16.37 0.64 6.59
C VAL A 30 -14.90 0.75 6.93
N TRP A 31 -14.07 0.74 5.88
CA TRP A 31 -12.64 0.96 5.98
C TRP A 31 -12.12 1.65 4.72
N TYR A 32 -10.90 2.16 4.80
CA TYR A 32 -10.27 2.97 3.78
C TYR A 32 -8.92 2.41 3.38
N LEU A 33 -8.54 2.68 2.14
CA LEU A 33 -7.25 2.32 1.59
C LEU A 33 -6.72 3.44 0.70
N GLY A 34 -5.57 3.99 1.05
CA GLY A 34 -4.77 4.80 0.11
C GLY A 34 -4.03 3.87 -0.85
N VAL A 35 -4.01 4.16 -2.14
CA VAL A 35 -3.34 3.36 -3.16
C VAL A 35 -2.63 4.22 -4.20
N ALA A 36 -1.60 3.66 -4.83
CA ALA A 36 -1.03 4.18 -6.07
C ALA A 36 -0.68 3.01 -7.01
N LYS A 37 -0.52 3.31 -8.30
CA LYS A 37 -0.27 2.30 -9.34
C LYS A 37 1.05 1.56 -9.10
N PRO A 38 1.14 0.27 -9.44
CA PRO A 38 2.42 -0.44 -9.45
C PRO A 38 3.46 0.28 -10.31
N SER A 39 4.69 0.32 -9.80
CA SER A 39 5.80 1.03 -10.44
C SER A 39 7.09 0.20 -10.47
N ILE A 40 6.96 -1.12 -10.44
CA ILE A 40 8.08 -2.06 -10.60
C ILE A 40 8.60 -1.97 -12.03
N VAL A 41 9.92 -1.96 -12.18
CA VAL A 41 10.62 -1.80 -13.47
C VAL A 41 11.44 -3.05 -13.74
N ASP A 42 11.39 -3.56 -14.98
CA ASP A 42 12.29 -4.61 -15.43
C ASP A 42 13.69 -4.03 -15.68
N PRO A 43 14.78 -4.65 -15.17
CA PRO A 43 16.15 -4.19 -15.42
C PRO A 43 16.48 -3.97 -16.90
N THR A 44 15.86 -4.73 -17.80
CA THR A 44 16.09 -4.64 -19.25
C THR A 44 15.47 -3.39 -19.88
N ASP A 45 14.46 -2.81 -19.23
CA ASP A 45 13.73 -1.60 -19.64
C ASP A 45 14.36 -0.31 -19.11
N ILE A 46 15.43 -0.38 -18.30
CA ILE A 46 16.16 0.78 -17.74
C ILE A 46 17.06 1.41 -18.81
N LYS A 47 16.51 1.76 -19.96
CA LYS A 47 17.18 2.55 -21.01
C LYS A 47 16.61 3.96 -21.02
N GLY A 48 17.15 4.83 -20.18
CA GLY A 48 16.89 6.28 -20.24
C GLY A 48 16.19 6.91 -19.02
N ALA A 49 15.70 6.13 -18.07
CA ALA A 49 15.08 6.63 -16.82
C ALA A 49 15.93 6.35 -15.57
N VAL A 50 17.26 6.27 -15.73
CA VAL A 50 18.19 5.79 -14.69
C VAL A 50 18.11 6.64 -13.40
N ASP A 51 17.88 7.94 -13.54
CA ASP A 51 17.97 8.89 -12.42
C ASP A 51 16.80 8.81 -11.43
N ILE A 52 15.66 8.20 -11.82
CA ILE A 52 14.47 8.06 -10.96
C ILE A 52 14.19 6.64 -10.50
N VAL A 53 14.89 5.66 -11.06
CA VAL A 53 14.72 4.24 -10.71
C VAL A 53 15.53 3.94 -9.44
N VAL A 54 14.87 3.29 -8.48
CA VAL A 54 15.46 2.90 -7.20
C VAL A 54 15.48 1.38 -7.09
N GLN A 55 16.58 0.83 -6.59
CA GLN A 55 16.63 -0.58 -6.21
C GLN A 55 16.10 -0.74 -4.78
N SER A 56 15.12 -1.61 -4.59
CA SER A 56 14.63 -1.99 -3.27
C SER A 56 15.62 -2.90 -2.55
N HIS A 57 15.56 -2.93 -1.21
CA HIS A 57 16.27 -3.94 -0.42
C HIS A 57 15.81 -5.37 -0.73
N CYS A 58 14.60 -5.53 -1.29
CA CYS A 58 14.07 -6.80 -1.80
C CYS A 58 14.66 -7.21 -3.17
N GLY A 59 15.52 -6.39 -3.78
CA GLY A 59 16.25 -6.72 -5.01
C GLY A 59 15.57 -6.29 -6.32
N HIS A 60 14.28 -5.97 -6.33
CA HIS A 60 13.59 -5.42 -7.51
C HIS A 60 13.86 -3.92 -7.70
N PHE A 61 13.68 -3.43 -8.91
CA PHE A 61 13.74 -2.02 -9.26
C PHE A 61 12.34 -1.42 -9.32
N TYR A 62 12.19 -0.16 -8.93
CA TYR A 62 10.92 0.54 -8.97
C TYR A 62 11.11 2.06 -9.11
N VAL A 63 10.06 2.76 -9.52
CA VAL A 63 9.96 4.22 -9.44
C VAL A 63 9.14 4.60 -8.19
N PRO A 64 9.61 5.47 -7.29
CA PRO A 64 8.82 5.89 -6.14
C PRO A 64 7.45 6.51 -6.56
N PRO A 65 6.38 6.31 -5.77
CA PRO A 65 5.05 6.81 -6.13
C PRO A 65 5.02 8.35 -6.06
N ALA A 66 4.43 8.97 -7.07
CA ALA A 66 4.21 10.41 -7.07
C ALA A 66 3.05 10.78 -6.14
N VAL A 67 3.13 11.96 -5.51
CA VAL A 67 2.12 12.41 -4.53
C VAL A 67 0.73 12.56 -5.15
N ASP A 68 0.68 13.09 -6.38
CA ASP A 68 -0.52 13.37 -7.15
C ASP A 68 -1.17 12.12 -7.78
N GLU A 69 -0.47 10.99 -7.76
CA GLU A 69 -1.02 9.69 -8.20
C GLU A 69 -1.65 8.88 -7.06
N VAL A 70 -1.53 9.33 -5.80
CA VAL A 70 -2.17 8.67 -4.67
C VAL A 70 -3.67 8.91 -4.71
N GLN A 71 -4.44 7.82 -4.69
CA GLN A 71 -5.90 7.84 -4.59
C GLN A 71 -6.35 7.13 -3.32
N ALA A 72 -7.50 7.50 -2.78
CA ALA A 72 -8.10 6.82 -1.64
C ALA A 72 -9.43 6.18 -2.01
N PHE A 73 -9.65 4.98 -1.50
CA PHE A 73 -10.90 4.26 -1.65
C PHE A 73 -11.59 4.09 -0.31
N ARG A 74 -12.91 4.28 -0.32
CA ARG A 74 -13.82 3.90 0.76
C ARG A 74 -14.46 2.55 0.43
N ILE A 75 -14.24 1.57 1.30
CA ILE A 75 -14.76 0.21 1.15
C ILE A 75 -15.84 0.00 2.19
N SER A 76 -17.03 -0.45 1.76
CA SER A 76 -18.20 -0.64 2.60
C SER A 76 -18.87 -1.99 2.34
N GLY A 77 -19.47 -2.58 3.38
CA GLY A 77 -20.18 -3.84 3.26
C GLY A 77 -19.25 -5.04 3.00
N PRO A 78 -19.77 -6.17 2.50
CA PRO A 78 -19.03 -7.43 2.36
C PRO A 78 -18.15 -7.44 1.09
N LYS A 79 -17.33 -6.41 0.89
CA LYS A 79 -16.43 -6.29 -0.25
C LYS A 79 -15.01 -6.72 0.14
N PHE A 80 -14.39 -7.46 -0.76
CA PHE A 80 -12.97 -7.82 -0.69
C PHE A 80 -12.20 -7.11 -1.79
N ILE A 81 -11.01 -6.63 -1.46
CA ILE A 81 -10.08 -6.03 -2.40
C ILE A 81 -8.94 -7.00 -2.62
N LYS A 82 -8.56 -7.20 -3.89
CA LYS A 82 -7.30 -7.87 -4.27
C LYS A 82 -6.33 -6.83 -4.79
N LEU A 83 -5.21 -6.68 -4.10
CA LEU A 83 -4.08 -5.87 -4.55
C LEU A 83 -3.21 -6.72 -5.47
N SER A 84 -2.98 -6.21 -6.68
CA SER A 84 -2.03 -6.82 -7.63
C SER A 84 -0.60 -6.59 -7.18
N HIS A 85 0.33 -7.40 -7.69
CA HIS A 85 1.76 -7.26 -7.39
C HIS A 85 2.22 -5.82 -7.68
N GLY A 86 3.02 -5.27 -6.77
CA GLY A 86 3.55 -3.92 -6.86
C GLY A 86 2.56 -2.80 -6.53
N THR A 87 1.28 -3.09 -6.28
CA THR A 87 0.31 -2.05 -5.93
C THR A 87 0.73 -1.39 -4.61
N TRP A 88 1.02 -0.10 -4.66
CA TRP A 88 1.25 0.69 -3.46
C TRP A 88 -0.04 0.81 -2.69
N HIS A 89 0.00 0.59 -1.39
CA HIS A 89 -1.16 0.71 -0.52
C HIS A 89 -0.81 1.17 0.89
N ALA A 90 -1.75 1.87 1.52
CA ALA A 90 -1.70 2.38 2.88
C ALA A 90 -3.04 2.10 3.56
N GLY A 91 -3.01 1.20 4.53
CA GLY A 91 -4.19 0.71 5.24
C GLY A 91 -4.11 -0.80 5.49
N PRO A 92 -5.21 -1.44 5.92
CA PRO A 92 -6.53 -0.84 6.16
C PRO A 92 -6.54 0.30 7.19
N LEU A 93 -7.32 1.35 6.92
CA LEU A 93 -7.58 2.50 7.81
C LEU A 93 -9.06 2.51 8.23
N PHE A 94 -9.37 2.86 9.47
CA PHE A 94 -10.73 2.86 10.00
C PHE A 94 -10.84 3.72 11.27
N THR A 95 -12.07 4.13 11.62
CA THR A 95 -12.36 5.00 12.77
C THR A 95 -12.56 4.24 14.08
N ASP A 96 -12.97 2.97 14.01
CA ASP A 96 -13.16 2.11 15.19
C ASP A 96 -11.82 1.84 15.91
N ASP A 97 -11.85 1.57 17.22
CA ASP A 97 -10.63 1.27 18.01
C ASP A 97 -9.86 0.05 17.49
N LYS A 98 -10.59 -0.94 16.97
CA LYS A 98 -10.05 -2.18 16.42
C LYS A 98 -10.98 -2.76 15.36
N MET A 99 -10.40 -3.49 14.42
CA MET A 99 -11.15 -4.22 13.40
C MET A 99 -10.42 -5.49 12.98
N ASP A 100 -11.19 -6.54 12.75
CA ASP A 100 -10.68 -7.82 12.25
C ASP A 100 -10.82 -7.87 10.72
N PHE A 101 -9.77 -8.33 10.06
CA PHE A 101 -9.69 -8.48 8.61
C PHE A 101 -9.40 -9.92 8.21
N TYR A 102 -10.06 -10.38 7.16
CA TYR A 102 -9.51 -11.39 6.28
C TYR A 102 -8.27 -10.81 5.61
N ASN A 103 -7.16 -11.54 5.70
CA ASN A 103 -5.92 -11.20 5.04
C ASN A 103 -5.37 -12.47 4.40
N LEU A 104 -5.31 -12.49 3.07
CA LEU A 104 -4.76 -13.59 2.30
C LEU A 104 -3.52 -13.12 1.57
N GLU A 105 -2.37 -13.55 2.06
CA GLU A 105 -1.02 -13.28 1.55
C GLU A 105 -0.06 -14.37 2.07
N LEU A 106 1.22 -14.31 1.68
CA LEU A 106 2.24 -15.17 2.28
C LEU A 106 2.56 -14.72 3.71
N ASN A 107 2.79 -15.66 4.62
CA ASN A 107 3.03 -15.37 6.04
C ASN A 107 4.28 -14.51 6.31
N ASN A 108 5.22 -14.46 5.37
CA ASN A 108 6.48 -13.71 5.45
C ASN A 108 6.51 -12.47 4.56
N THR A 109 5.39 -12.09 3.92
CA THR A 109 5.30 -10.94 3.01
C THR A 109 5.89 -9.67 3.63
N ASN A 110 5.52 -9.38 4.88
CA ASN A 110 6.00 -8.21 5.62
C ASN A 110 7.45 -8.30 6.11
N VAL A 111 8.13 -9.43 5.89
CA VAL A 111 9.53 -9.63 6.26
C VAL A 111 10.41 -9.54 5.01
N VAL A 112 10.04 -10.25 3.94
CA VAL A 112 10.92 -10.43 2.77
C VAL A 112 10.49 -9.64 1.53
N ASP A 113 9.26 -9.15 1.48
CA ASP A 113 8.68 -8.54 0.28
C ASP A 113 7.95 -7.23 0.60
N HIS A 114 8.60 -6.28 1.26
CA HIS A 114 7.97 -5.00 1.62
C HIS A 114 8.86 -3.82 1.25
N THR A 115 8.36 -2.92 0.42
CA THR A 115 9.06 -1.68 0.06
C THR A 115 8.19 -0.50 0.44
N THR A 116 8.71 0.42 1.25
CA THR A 116 7.94 1.53 1.82
C THR A 116 8.46 2.87 1.31
N HIS A 117 7.56 3.71 0.80
CA HIS A 117 7.82 5.13 0.54
C HIS A 117 7.30 5.97 1.69
N ASP A 118 8.09 6.95 2.14
CA ASP A 118 7.76 7.86 3.24
C ASP A 118 7.61 9.29 2.69
N PHE A 119 6.36 9.70 2.47
CA PHE A 119 5.99 11.00 1.90
C PHE A 119 6.37 12.18 2.80
N ILE A 120 6.47 12.00 4.13
CA ILE A 120 6.98 13.08 4.99
C ILE A 120 8.45 13.33 4.66
N LYS A 121 9.25 12.27 4.63
CA LYS A 121 10.70 12.40 4.41
C LYS A 121 11.05 12.83 2.99
N LYS A 122 10.27 12.38 2.00
CA LYS A 122 10.56 12.59 0.58
C LYS A 122 9.85 13.80 -0.02
N ASN A 123 8.70 14.19 0.53
CA ASN A 123 7.82 15.18 -0.08
C ASN A 123 7.27 16.21 0.92
N GLY A 124 7.41 16.01 2.24
CA GLY A 124 6.75 16.84 3.25
C GLY A 124 5.23 16.69 3.30
N VAL A 125 4.69 15.57 2.79
CA VAL A 125 3.24 15.37 2.61
C VAL A 125 2.68 14.36 3.61
N VAL A 126 1.44 14.64 4.07
CA VAL A 126 0.61 13.70 4.81
C VAL A 126 -0.79 13.70 4.23
N PHE A 127 -1.33 12.51 3.96
CA PHE A 127 -2.69 12.33 3.49
C PHE A 127 -3.62 12.20 4.69
N VAL A 128 -4.76 12.88 4.62
CA VAL A 128 -5.87 12.81 5.58
C VAL A 128 -7.12 12.49 4.78
N LEU A 129 -7.90 11.52 5.26
CA LEU A 129 -9.16 11.13 4.64
C LEU A 129 -10.31 11.66 5.49
N ASP A 130 -11.31 12.19 4.82
CA ASP A 130 -12.59 12.54 5.43
C ASP A 130 -13.52 11.31 5.39
N ASP A 131 -14.31 11.12 6.45
CA ASP A 131 -15.33 10.06 6.56
C ASP A 131 -16.72 10.55 6.11
#